data_AF-A0A813JFT8-F1
#
_entry.id   AF-A0A813JFT8-F1
#
_cell.length_a   1.000
_cell.length_b   1.000
_cell.length_c   1.000
_cell.angle_alpha   90.00
_cell.angle_beta   90.00
_cell.angle_gamma   90.00
#
_symmetry.space_group_name_H-M   'P 1'
#
loop_
_entity.id
_entity.type
_entity.pdbx_description
1 polymer ?
#
loop_
_entity_poly.entity_id
_entity_poly.type
_entity_poly.pdbx_seq_one_letter_code
_entity_poly.pdbx_strand_id
1 'polypeptide(L)'
;MPFYYDGACGDHLRSLGFANVVHEKKDFFERIADKKFMQGVDFIWDNPPYTSPDMKEKVLRALSATGKPFAMLLPISILHVGFVREIVDMRQVQVIIPRRVHVRKTDQNVLPFKYLCWFCFRARLPRDLLFVDDESDGNAAVAD
;
A
#
# COMPACT_ATOMS: atom_id res chain seq x y z
N MET A 1 3.56 6.88 -3.82
CA MET A 1 3.89 6.66 -2.39
C MET A 1 3.62 7.93 -1.60
N PRO A 2 2.36 8.15 -1.17
CA PRO A 2 1.93 9.32 -0.41
C PRO A 2 2.68 9.67 0.90
N PHE A 3 3.23 8.70 1.63
CA PHE A 3 3.83 8.94 2.96
C PHE A 3 5.36 8.83 2.88
N TYR A 4 6.05 9.96 3.11
CA TYR A 4 7.48 10.08 2.80
C TYR A 4 8.42 9.25 3.69
N TYR A 5 8.16 9.22 5.00
CA TYR A 5 9.08 8.64 5.99
C TYR A 5 10.55 9.12 5.79
N ASP A 6 11.44 8.28 5.28
CA ASP A 6 12.85 8.56 4.99
C ASP A 6 13.18 8.68 3.49
N GLY A 7 12.21 8.48 2.60
CA GLY A 7 12.37 8.54 1.14
C GLY A 7 12.85 7.24 0.48
N ALA A 8 13.34 6.25 1.25
CA ALA A 8 14.01 5.06 0.72
C ALA A 8 13.09 4.19 -0.16
N CYS A 9 11.79 4.17 0.14
CA CYS A 9 10.82 3.42 -0.65
C CYS A 9 10.73 3.93 -2.10
N GLY A 10 10.87 5.24 -2.33
CA GLY A 10 10.83 5.81 -3.68
C GLY A 10 11.97 5.28 -4.54
N ASP A 11 13.17 5.20 -3.97
CA ASP A 11 14.36 4.70 -4.65
C ASP A 11 14.28 3.19 -4.89
N HIS A 12 13.77 2.44 -3.92
CA HIS A 12 13.52 1.01 -4.08
C HIS A 12 12.54 0.71 -5.22
N LEU A 13 11.44 1.48 -5.35
CA LEU A 13 10.51 1.30 -6.47
C LEU A 13 11.18 1.62 -7.81
N ARG A 14 12.01 2.66 -7.88
CA ARG A 14 12.76 2.96 -9.10
C ARG A 14 13.74 1.84 -9.44
N SER A 15 14.41 1.24 -8.45
CA SER A 15 15.33 0.12 -8.68
C SER A 15 14.62 -1.15 -9.17
N LEU A 16 13.33 -1.32 -8.83
CA LEU A 16 12.48 -2.38 -9.36
C LEU A 16 11.98 -2.10 -10.80
N GLY A 17 12.33 -0.96 -11.40
CA GLY A 17 12.00 -0.62 -12.78
C GLY A 17 10.76 0.26 -12.96
N PHE A 18 10.16 0.76 -11.88
CA PHE A 18 9.07 1.73 -12.01
C PHE A 18 9.60 3.10 -12.46
N ALA A 19 9.24 3.52 -13.66
CA ALA A 19 9.75 4.76 -14.26
C ALA A 19 9.15 6.04 -13.62
N ASN A 20 7.87 6.03 -13.27
CA ASN A 20 7.11 7.22 -12.86
C ASN A 20 6.74 7.21 -11.37
N VAL A 21 7.75 7.07 -10.49
CA VAL A 21 7.52 7.02 -9.04
C VAL A 21 7.46 8.42 -8.45
N VAL A 22 6.25 8.81 -7.99
CA VAL A 22 6.05 9.99 -7.15
C VAL A 22 6.17 9.62 -5.67
N HIS A 23 7.23 10.13 -5.04
CA HIS A 23 7.52 9.99 -3.61
C HIS A 23 8.29 11.23 -3.14
N GLU A 24 7.57 12.18 -2.55
CA GLU A 24 8.10 13.49 -2.16
C GLU A 24 7.67 13.80 -0.73
N LYS A 25 8.46 14.62 -0.02
CA LYS A 25 8.13 15.08 1.35
C LYS A 25 7.05 16.16 1.33
N LYS A 26 5.83 15.77 0.96
CA LYS A 26 4.62 16.60 0.92
C LYS A 26 3.54 16.00 1.81
N ASP A 27 2.63 16.84 2.29
CA ASP A 27 1.47 16.35 3.04
C ASP A 27 0.55 15.49 2.15
N PHE A 28 0.08 14.38 2.71
CA PHE A 28 -0.76 13.43 2.01
C PHE A 28 -2.11 14.03 1.60
N PHE A 29 -2.78 14.73 2.53
CA PHE A 29 -4.13 15.23 2.32
C PHE A 29 -4.13 16.41 1.35
N GLU A 30 -3.12 17.28 1.44
CA GLU A 30 -2.91 18.34 0.45
C GLU A 30 -2.71 17.76 -0.96
N ARG A 31 -1.87 16.72 -1.07
CA ARG A 31 -1.56 16.10 -2.36
C ARG A 31 -2.76 15.40 -2.99
N ILE A 32 -3.53 14.66 -2.19
CA ILE A 32 -4.74 13.96 -2.65
C ILE A 32 -5.84 14.94 -3.05
N ALA A 33 -5.92 16.12 -2.41
CA ALA A 33 -6.88 17.15 -2.75
C ALA A 33 -6.55 17.91 -4.05
N ASP A 34 -5.28 17.91 -4.49
CA ASP A 34 -4.86 18.52 -5.76
C ASP A 34 -5.36 17.69 -6.95
N LYS A 35 -6.49 18.11 -7.52
CA LYS A 35 -7.11 17.48 -8.69
C LYS A 35 -6.18 17.44 -9.91
N LYS A 36 -5.38 18.49 -10.13
CA LYS A 36 -4.49 18.56 -11.30
C LYS A 36 -3.36 17.55 -11.16
N PHE A 37 -2.79 17.43 -9.96
CA PHE A 37 -1.83 16.38 -9.67
C PHE A 37 -2.46 14.98 -9.82
N MET A 38 -3.63 14.76 -9.22
CA MET A 38 -4.30 13.45 -9.23
C MET A 38 -4.74 13.01 -10.63
N GLN A 39 -4.93 13.92 -11.60
CA GLN A 39 -5.17 13.57 -13.00
C GLN A 39 -4.04 12.71 -13.58
N GLY A 40 -2.78 13.01 -13.23
CA GLY A 40 -1.61 12.26 -13.69
C GLY A 40 -1.24 11.03 -12.87
N VAL A 41 -2.06 10.66 -11.87
CA VAL A 41 -1.81 9.48 -11.02
C VAL A 41 -2.65 8.30 -11.49
N ASP A 42 -2.00 7.21 -11.88
CA ASP A 42 -2.67 5.98 -12.31
C ASP A 42 -2.98 5.03 -11.15
N PHE A 43 -2.11 4.99 -10.14
CA PHE A 43 -2.21 4.08 -9.01
C PHE A 43 -1.56 4.67 -7.75
N ILE A 44 -2.18 4.44 -6.59
CA ILE A 44 -1.64 4.88 -5.29
C ILE A 44 -1.22 3.65 -4.49
N TRP A 45 0.04 3.59 -4.09
CA TRP A 45 0.59 2.48 -3.33
C TRP A 45 1.37 2.99 -2.12
N ASP A 46 1.09 2.48 -0.92
CA ASP A 46 1.86 2.79 0.29
C ASP A 46 1.66 1.83 1.48
N ASN A 47 2.51 1.97 2.49
CA ASN A 47 2.33 1.48 3.86
C ASN A 47 2.33 2.67 4.83
N PRO A 48 1.18 3.34 5.01
CA PRO A 48 1.11 4.55 5.80
C PRO A 48 1.18 4.25 7.32
N PRO A 49 1.56 5.25 8.14
CA PRO A 49 1.60 5.08 9.59
C PRO A 49 0.18 5.03 10.17
N TYR A 50 -0.31 3.84 10.50
CA TYR A 50 -1.64 3.63 11.12
C TYR A 50 -1.64 3.81 12.64
N THR A 51 -1.03 4.88 13.13
CA THR A 51 -0.82 5.09 14.57
C THR A 51 -2.14 5.28 15.34
N SER A 52 -3.23 5.69 14.67
CA SER A 52 -4.58 5.76 15.25
C SER A 52 -5.66 5.23 14.30
N PRO A 53 -6.78 4.68 14.83
CA PRO A 53 -7.94 4.28 14.03
C PRO A 53 -8.50 5.41 13.16
N ASP A 54 -8.60 6.63 13.71
CA ASP A 54 -9.14 7.79 13.00
C ASP A 54 -8.30 8.17 11.78
N MET A 55 -6.96 8.05 11.88
CA MET A 55 -6.08 8.34 10.74
C MET A 55 -6.32 7.33 9.61
N LYS A 56 -6.50 6.05 9.94
CA LYS A 56 -6.77 5.00 8.94
C LYS A 56 -8.06 5.27 8.16
N GLU A 57 -9.14 5.59 8.87
CA GLU A 57 -10.41 5.91 8.23
C GLU A 57 -10.30 7.16 7.35
N LYS A 58 -9.70 8.25 7.86
CA LYS A 58 -9.48 9.48 7.09
C LYS A 58 -8.71 9.23 5.80
N VAL A 59 -7.64 8.43 5.87
CA VAL A 59 -6.84 8.06 4.69
C VAL A 59 -7.69 7.28 3.69
N LEU A 60 -8.43 6.27 4.12
CA LEU A 60 -9.26 5.47 3.21
C LEU A 60 -10.40 6.28 2.58
N ARG A 61 -11.03 7.20 3.33
CA ARG A 61 -12.03 8.14 2.78
C ARG A 61 -11.42 9.04 1.70
N ALA A 62 -10.25 9.61 1.98
CA ALA A 62 -9.54 10.47 1.03
C ALA A 62 -9.16 9.71 -0.24
N LEU A 63 -8.62 8.49 -0.12
CA LEU A 63 -8.27 7.64 -1.27
C LEU A 63 -9.50 7.29 -2.10
N SER A 64 -10.58 6.82 -1.47
CA SER A 64 -11.82 6.45 -2.18
C SER A 64 -12.41 7.63 -2.95
N ALA A 65 -12.39 8.83 -2.37
CA ALA A 65 -12.87 10.05 -2.99
C ALA A 65 -12.11 10.44 -4.27
N THR A 66 -10.85 9.99 -4.45
CA THR A 66 -10.10 10.24 -5.69
C THR A 66 -10.63 9.45 -6.89
N GLY A 67 -11.34 8.35 -6.64
CA GLY A 67 -11.72 7.38 -7.67
C GLY A 67 -10.56 6.54 -8.24
N LYS A 68 -9.31 6.79 -7.84
CA LYS A 68 -8.12 6.07 -8.31
C LYS A 68 -7.98 4.70 -7.66
N PRO A 69 -7.40 3.71 -8.35
CA PRO A 69 -7.06 2.44 -7.73
C PRO A 69 -5.91 2.63 -6.73
N PHE A 70 -5.92 1.83 -5.67
CA PHE A 70 -4.88 1.90 -4.65
C PHE A 70 -4.58 0.55 -3.99
N ALA A 71 -3.38 0.43 -3.43
CA ALA A 71 -2.99 -0.66 -2.54
C ALA A 71 -2.37 -0.11 -1.25
N MET A 72 -2.88 -0.55 -0.11
CA MET A 72 -2.43 -0.11 1.21
C MET A 72 -2.12 -1.31 2.10
N LEU A 73 -0.94 -1.33 2.71
CA LEU A 73 -0.54 -2.41 3.62
C LEU A 73 -1.26 -2.26 4.96
N LEU A 74 -2.29 -3.05 5.23
CA LEU A 74 -3.19 -2.89 6.38
C LEU A 74 -3.23 -4.14 7.25
N PRO A 75 -3.60 -4.04 8.55
CA PRO A 75 -4.01 -5.21 9.31
C PRO A 75 -5.18 -5.91 8.60
N ILE A 76 -5.13 -7.24 8.49
CA ILE A 76 -6.14 -8.05 7.79
C ILE A 76 -7.55 -7.88 8.35
N SER A 77 -7.66 -7.50 9.63
CA SER A 77 -8.93 -7.18 10.28
C SER A 77 -9.69 -6.06 9.59
N ILE A 78 -9.04 -5.22 8.77
CA ILE A 78 -9.66 -4.15 8.00
C ILE A 78 -10.81 -4.65 7.12
N LEU A 79 -10.76 -5.90 6.66
CA LEU A 79 -11.80 -6.55 5.85
C LEU A 79 -13.13 -6.73 6.60
N HIS A 80 -13.11 -6.69 7.93
CA HIS A 80 -14.28 -6.83 8.79
C HIS A 80 -14.81 -5.48 9.31
N VAL A 81 -14.08 -4.39 9.12
CA VAL A 81 -14.42 -3.10 9.72
C VAL A 81 -15.60 -2.45 8.99
N GLY A 82 -16.63 -2.05 9.74
CA GLY A 82 -17.88 -1.50 9.21
C GLY A 82 -17.68 -0.31 8.28
N PHE A 83 -16.90 0.69 8.71
CA PHE A 83 -16.68 1.91 7.91
C PHE A 83 -16.09 1.60 6.53
N VAL A 84 -15.28 0.54 6.38
CA VAL A 84 -14.65 0.21 5.08
C VAL A 84 -15.72 -0.13 4.06
N ARG A 85 -16.79 -0.83 4.49
CA ARG A 85 -17.94 -1.18 3.65
C ARG A 85 -18.77 0.03 3.22
N GLU A 86 -18.66 1.14 3.95
CA GLU A 86 -19.30 2.41 3.61
C GLU A 86 -18.45 3.25 2.65
N ILE A 87 -17.13 3.06 2.68
CA ILE A 87 -16.17 3.85 1.89
C ILE A 87 -15.94 3.26 0.50
N VAL A 88 -15.86 1.93 0.39
CA VAL A 88 -15.52 1.25 -0.87
C VAL A 88 -16.54 0.18 -1.23
N ASP A 89 -16.69 -0.06 -2.54
CA ASP A 89 -17.41 -1.22 -3.06
C ASP A 89 -16.57 -2.48 -2.84
N MET A 90 -16.99 -3.32 -1.88
CA MET A 90 -16.27 -4.55 -1.52
C MET A 90 -16.13 -5.54 -2.69
N ARG A 91 -16.96 -5.45 -3.75
CA ARG A 91 -16.81 -6.26 -4.97
C ARG A 91 -15.58 -5.89 -5.81
N GLN A 92 -14.99 -4.74 -5.52
CA GLN A 92 -13.79 -4.22 -6.21
C GLN A 92 -12.55 -4.26 -5.30
N VAL A 93 -12.70 -4.88 -4.12
CA VAL A 93 -11.60 -5.11 -3.19
C VAL A 93 -10.96 -6.46 -3.50
N GLN A 94 -9.64 -6.46 -3.59
CA GLN A 94 -8.78 -7.62 -3.76
C GLN A 94 -7.72 -7.57 -2.67
N VAL A 95 -7.15 -8.73 -2.31
CA VAL A 95 -6.25 -8.87 -1.17
C VAL A 95 -5.04 -9.70 -1.55
N ILE A 96 -3.85 -9.20 -1.23
CA ILE A 96 -2.62 -9.97 -1.27
C ILE A 96 -2.20 -10.26 0.17
N ILE A 97 -2.12 -11.53 0.54
CA ILE A 97 -1.69 -11.97 1.87
C ILE A 97 -0.21 -12.39 1.77
N PRO A 98 0.71 -11.57 2.29
CA PRO A 98 2.11 -11.97 2.42
C PRO A 98 2.26 -13.03 3.51
N ARG A 99 3.18 -13.99 3.31
CA ARG A 99 3.51 -14.98 4.33
C ARG A 99 4.22 -14.38 5.55
N ARG A 100 5.12 -13.42 5.32
CA ARG A 100 5.78 -12.62 6.36
C ARG A 100 5.96 -11.19 5.89
N VAL A 101 5.82 -10.26 6.84
CA VAL A 101 6.14 -8.85 6.64
C VAL A 101 7.06 -8.40 7.74
N HIS A 102 8.22 -7.88 7.36
CA HIS A 102 9.16 -7.25 8.27
C HIS A 102 8.91 -5.74 8.24
N VAL A 103 8.42 -5.20 9.35
CA VAL A 103 8.26 -3.75 9.50
C VAL A 103 9.46 -3.22 10.26
N ARG A 104 10.25 -2.38 9.60
CA ARG A 104 11.35 -1.66 10.23
C ARG A 104 10.84 -0.31 10.72
N LYS A 105 11.04 -0.02 12.00
CA LYS A 105 10.97 1.33 12.56
C LYS A 105 12.40 1.76 12.87
N THR A 106 12.75 3.02 12.63
CA THR A 106 14.06 3.55 13.00
C THR A 106 14.27 3.30 14.50
N ASP A 107 15.43 2.77 14.86
CA ASP A 107 15.87 2.48 16.23
C ASP A 107 15.07 1.41 17.01
N GLN A 108 14.26 0.58 16.35
CA GLN A 108 13.59 -0.56 17.00
C GLN A 108 13.94 -1.88 16.32
N ASN A 109 13.93 -2.97 17.10
CA ASN A 109 14.05 -4.32 16.58
C ASN A 109 12.98 -4.57 15.51
N VAL A 110 13.33 -5.35 14.47
CA VAL A 110 12.38 -5.80 13.45
C VAL A 110 11.26 -6.55 14.16
N LEU A 111 10.06 -5.97 14.18
CA LEU A 111 8.89 -6.65 14.71
C LEU A 111 8.25 -7.42 13.55
N PRO A 112 8.13 -8.76 13.63
CA PRO A 112 7.30 -9.48 12.68
C PRO A 112 5.86 -9.02 12.89
N PHE A 113 5.36 -8.19 11.98
CA PHE A 113 3.97 -7.78 12.06
C PHE A 113 3.14 -8.92 11.48
N LYS A 114 2.62 -9.75 12.39
CA LYS A 114 1.68 -10.81 12.02
C LYS A 114 0.37 -10.14 11.57
N TYR A 115 -0.28 -10.74 10.56
CA TYR A 115 -1.62 -10.37 10.09
C TYR A 115 -1.74 -9.04 9.32
N LEU A 116 -0.74 -8.70 8.50
CA LEU A 116 -0.88 -7.66 7.48
C LEU A 116 -1.33 -8.27 6.14
N CYS A 117 -2.04 -7.47 5.33
CA CYS A 117 -2.34 -7.75 3.93
C CYS A 117 -2.22 -6.47 3.11
N TRP A 118 -1.95 -6.60 1.82
CA TRP A 118 -2.20 -5.50 0.89
C TRP A 118 -3.70 -5.48 0.60
N PHE A 119 -4.36 -4.44 1.10
CA PHE A 119 -5.73 -4.11 0.75
C PHE A 119 -5.72 -3.36 -0.57
N CYS A 120 -6.22 -3.97 -1.63
CA CYS A 120 -6.15 -3.47 -2.99
C CYS A 120 -7.56 -3.09 -3.46
N PHE A 121 -7.79 -1.84 -3.82
CA PHE A 121 -9.07 -1.38 -4.37
C PHE A 121 -8.91 -1.05 -5.85
N ARG A 122 -9.75 -1.66 -6.70
CA ARG A 122 -9.72 -1.50 -8.17
C ARG A 122 -8.37 -1.81 -8.81
N ALA A 123 -7.55 -2.63 -8.15
CA ALA A 123 -6.19 -2.93 -8.61
C ALA A 123 -6.13 -3.85 -9.83
N ARG A 124 -7.25 -4.51 -10.18
CA ARG A 124 -7.37 -5.43 -11.33
C ARG A 124 -6.34 -6.57 -11.27
N LEU A 125 -6.12 -7.09 -10.06
CA LEU A 125 -5.35 -8.30 -9.85
C LEU A 125 -6.07 -9.50 -10.50
N PRO A 126 -5.35 -10.57 -10.88
CA PRO A 126 -5.96 -11.72 -11.55
C PRO A 126 -6.96 -12.50 -10.68
N ARG A 127 -6.92 -12.32 -9.36
CA ARG A 127 -7.81 -12.98 -8.37
C ARG A 127 -8.11 -12.03 -7.23
N ASP A 128 -9.23 -12.26 -6.56
CA ASP A 128 -9.64 -11.47 -5.38
C ASP A 128 -8.77 -11.75 -4.16
N LEU A 129 -8.22 -12.96 -4.06
CA LEU A 129 -7.32 -13.36 -3.00
C LEU A 129 -6.07 -14.01 -3.59
N LEU A 130 -4.91 -13.44 -3.27
CA LEU A 130 -3.59 -13.94 -3.65
C LEU A 130 -2.77 -14.20 -2.39
N PHE A 131 -2.11 -15.35 -2.33
CA PHE A 131 -1.13 -15.67 -1.31
C PHE A 131 0.26 -15.53 -1.93
N VAL A 132 1.17 -14.85 -1.22
CA VAL A 132 2.57 -14.74 -1.64
C VAL A 132 3.34 -15.86 -0.96
N ASP A 133 3.97 -16.70 -1.78
CA ASP A 133 4.86 -17.75 -1.30
C ASP A 133 6.19 -17.16 -0.80
N ASP A 134 6.95 -17.95 -0.03
CA ASP A 134 8.34 -17.60 0.25
C ASP A 134 9.09 -17.77 -1.08
N GLU A 135 9.34 -16.69 -1.83
CA GLU A 135 10.44 -16.74 -2.79
C GLU A 135 11.72 -16.96 -1.98
N SER A 136 12.44 -18.04 -2.27
CA SER A 136 13.82 -18.21 -1.81
C SER A 136 14.58 -16.95 -2.21
N ASP A 137 15.17 -16.25 -1.24
CA ASP A 137 16.07 -15.12 -1.47
C ASP A 137 16.85 -15.32 -2.76
N GLY A 138 16.71 -14.39 -3.71
CA GLY A 138 17.11 -14.54 -5.10
C GLY A 138 18.45 -15.24 -5.30
N ASN A 139 18.40 -16.51 -5.71
CA ASN A 139 19.49 -17.16 -6.39
C ASN A 139 18.99 -18.34 -7.24
N ALA A 140 18.62 -18.02 -8.48
CA ALA A 140 18.55 -18.97 -9.59
C ALA A 140 18.69 -18.16 -10.89
N ALA A 141 19.67 -18.35 -11.77
CA ALA A 141 20.92 -19.08 -11.71
C ALA A 141 21.80 -18.46 -12.82
N VAL A 142 23.05 -18.11 -12.50
CA VAL A 142 24.13 -18.21 -13.49
C VAL A 142 24.73 -19.59 -13.27
N ALA A 143 24.45 -20.52 -14.17
CA ALA A 143 25.20 -21.75 -14.33
C ALA A 143 25.02 -22.20 -15.79
N ASP A 144 26.15 -22.49 -16.42
CA ASP A 144 26.41 -22.69 -17.85
C ASP A 144 25.51 -23.71 -18.57
#